data_AF-A0A374NUD4-F1
#
_entry.id   AF-A0A374NUD4-F1
#
_cell.length_a   1.000
_cell.length_b   1.000
_cell.length_c   1.000
_cell.angle_alpha   90.00
_cell.angle_beta   90.00
_cell.angle_gamma   90.00
#
_symmetry.space_group_name_H-M   'P 1'
#
loop_
_entity.id
_entity.type
_entity.pdbx_description
1 polymer ?
#
loop_
_entity_poly.entity_id
_entity_poly.type
_entity_poly.pdbx_seq_one_letter_code
_entity_poly.pdbx_strand_id
1 'polypeptide(L)'
;MNKKVIYGQVSNCASAVTKPQTPKITSVKKAGTTKAAIQLKTERNVKGYQLYEYMWQTKKFKLVGKIEGKKYYKYDSKKKKFTRDRKSKVVQNAKKKTISVKITTNNVNFKRYRRYRFKVRSYVKYNGKQIFSKLSKQKIVTR
;
A
#
# COMPACT_ATOMS: atom_id res chain seq x y z
N MET A 1 -44.69 -25.21 35.71
CA MET A 1 -43.34 -25.46 35.16
C MET A 1 -42.77 -24.16 34.61
N ASN A 2 -41.74 -23.60 35.25
CA ASN A 2 -41.05 -22.40 34.76
C ASN A 2 -40.05 -22.77 33.66
N LYS A 3 -40.34 -22.42 32.40
CA LYS A 3 -39.40 -22.61 31.28
C LYS A 3 -38.36 -21.50 31.31
N LYS A 4 -37.16 -21.82 31.79
CA LYS A 4 -35.99 -20.93 31.76
C LYS A 4 -35.51 -20.80 30.31
N VAL A 5 -35.74 -19.64 29.70
CA VAL A 5 -35.24 -19.34 28.35
C VAL A 5 -33.74 -19.08 28.44
N ILE A 6 -32.95 -19.89 27.74
CA ILE A 6 -31.48 -19.74 27.64
C ILE A 6 -31.18 -19.11 26.28
N TYR A 7 -30.66 -17.88 26.28
CA TYR A 7 -30.19 -17.24 25.05
C TYR A 7 -28.78 -17.71 24.73
N GLY A 8 -28.57 -18.22 23.51
CA GLY A 8 -27.25 -18.61 23.02
C GLY A 8 -26.31 -17.42 22.83
N GLN A 9 -25.00 -17.67 22.84
CA GLN A 9 -24.00 -16.65 22.51
C GLN A 9 -24.15 -16.18 21.06
N VAL A 10 -24.15 -14.86 20.87
CA VAL A 10 -24.13 -14.25 19.54
C VAL A 10 -22.82 -14.60 18.85
N SER A 11 -22.88 -15.03 17.59
CA SER A 11 -21.67 -15.37 16.82
C SER A 11 -20.77 -14.14 16.62
N ASN A 12 -19.46 -14.37 16.56
CA ASN A 12 -18.49 -13.32 16.28
C ASN A 12 -18.78 -12.65 14.93
N CYS A 13 -18.63 -11.32 14.85
CA CYS A 13 -18.84 -10.56 13.63
C CYS A 13 -18.01 -11.12 12.47
N ALA A 14 -18.68 -11.58 11.41
CA ALA A 14 -18.04 -12.04 10.18
C ALA A 14 -17.28 -10.87 9.51
N SER A 15 -15.98 -10.83 9.70
CA SER A 15 -15.11 -9.81 9.11
C SER A 15 -14.56 -10.35 7.78
N ALA A 16 -15.25 -10.03 6.69
CA ALA A 16 -14.81 -10.40 5.34
C ALA A 16 -13.51 -9.65 4.99
N VAL A 17 -12.42 -10.39 4.80
CA VAL A 17 -11.13 -9.78 4.48
C VAL A 17 -11.05 -9.49 2.99
N THR A 18 -11.25 -8.23 2.63
CA THR A 18 -11.18 -7.77 1.25
C THR A 18 -9.72 -7.61 0.80
N LYS A 19 -9.38 -8.18 -0.36
CA LYS A 19 -8.07 -7.96 -0.98
C LYS A 19 -7.95 -6.47 -1.32
N PRO A 20 -6.81 -5.81 -1.03
CA PRO A 20 -6.66 -4.40 -1.33
C PRO A 20 -6.66 -4.19 -2.85
N GLN A 21 -7.23 -3.07 -3.31
CA GLN A 21 -7.18 -2.74 -4.73
C GLN A 21 -5.75 -2.57 -5.22
N THR A 22 -5.53 -3.03 -6.46
CA THR A 22 -4.25 -2.92 -7.14
C THR A 22 -3.84 -1.45 -7.32
N PRO A 23 -2.69 -1.02 -6.78
CA PRO A 23 -2.19 0.34 -6.97
C PRO A 23 -1.83 0.63 -8.44
N LYS A 24 -2.01 1.88 -8.87
CA LYS A 24 -1.63 2.35 -10.20
C LYS A 24 -0.44 3.30 -10.10
N ILE A 25 0.68 2.96 -10.73
CA ILE A 25 1.82 3.88 -10.85
C ILE A 25 1.43 5.00 -11.83
N THR A 26 1.47 6.25 -11.37
CA THR A 26 1.20 7.42 -12.20
C THR A 26 2.47 7.99 -12.79
N SER A 27 3.55 8.07 -12.01
CA SER A 27 4.84 8.56 -12.49
C SER A 27 6.00 7.89 -11.79
N VAL A 28 7.14 7.88 -12.46
CA VAL A 28 8.43 7.50 -11.89
C VAL A 28 9.44 8.53 -12.36
N LYS A 29 10.17 9.13 -11.43
CA LYS A 29 11.19 10.14 -11.69
C LYS A 29 12.48 9.77 -10.97
N LYS A 30 13.62 10.15 -11.53
CA LYS A 30 14.91 10.08 -10.83
C LYS A 30 14.89 11.11 -9.69
N ALA A 31 15.33 10.70 -8.50
CA ALA A 31 15.41 11.56 -7.31
C ALA A 31 16.83 11.66 -6.73
N GLY A 32 17.81 11.08 -7.42
CA GLY A 32 19.23 11.05 -7.04
C GLY A 32 19.99 10.03 -7.92
N THR A 33 21.26 9.78 -7.64
CA THR A 33 22.07 8.76 -8.36
C THR A 33 21.54 7.35 -8.13
N THR A 34 21.12 7.03 -6.90
CA THR A 34 20.65 5.70 -6.48
C THR A 34 19.19 5.68 -6.02
N LYS A 35 18.43 6.75 -6.31
CA LYS A 35 17.06 6.95 -5.80
C LYS A 35 16.05 7.20 -6.91
N ALA A 36 14.91 6.53 -6.83
CA ALA A 36 13.73 6.78 -7.66
C ALA A 36 12.59 7.33 -6.81
N ALA A 37 11.92 8.37 -7.30
CA ALA A 37 10.64 8.83 -6.76
C ALA A 37 9.49 8.26 -7.60
N ILE A 38 8.66 7.44 -6.99
CA ILE A 38 7.51 6.80 -7.63
C ILE A 38 6.23 7.39 -7.07
N GLN A 39 5.38 7.92 -7.93
CA GLN A 39 4.04 8.35 -7.58
C GLN A 39 3.04 7.27 -7.96
N LEU A 40 2.12 6.97 -7.04
CA LEU A 40 1.07 6.00 -7.26
C LEU A 40 -0.28 6.50 -6.74
N LYS A 41 -1.35 6.02 -7.37
CA LYS A 41 -2.73 6.16 -6.97
C LYS A 41 -3.25 4.84 -6.41
N THR A 42 -3.90 4.87 -5.26
CA THR A 42 -4.35 3.66 -4.53
C THR A 42 -5.48 3.98 -3.56
N GLU A 43 -6.12 2.95 -3.01
CA GLU A 43 -7.19 3.09 -2.02
C GLU A 43 -6.70 3.47 -0.63
N ARG A 44 -7.65 3.92 0.19
CA ARG A 44 -7.46 4.15 1.62
C ARG A 44 -7.25 2.79 2.35
N ASN A 45 -6.69 2.82 3.55
CA ASN A 45 -6.52 1.67 4.45
C ASN A 45 -5.47 0.60 4.09
N VAL A 46 -4.64 0.84 3.07
CA VAL A 46 -3.47 -0.01 2.80
C VAL A 46 -2.42 0.13 3.91
N LYS A 47 -1.84 -1.00 4.37
CA LYS A 47 -0.75 -1.00 5.36
C LYS A 47 0.63 -0.79 4.77
N GLY A 48 0.83 -1.07 3.50
CA GLY A 48 2.06 -0.73 2.81
C GLY A 48 2.10 -1.21 1.37
N TYR A 49 3.24 -0.97 0.74
CA TYR A 49 3.50 -1.27 -0.66
C TYR A 49 4.78 -2.06 -0.80
N GLN A 50 4.79 -2.95 -1.78
CA GLN A 50 5.99 -3.64 -2.24
C GLN A 50 6.26 -3.23 -3.68
N LEU A 51 7.49 -2.76 -3.91
CA LEU A 51 7.95 -2.32 -5.21
C LEU A 51 8.89 -3.36 -5.82
N TYR A 52 8.65 -3.64 -7.09
CA TYR A 52 9.40 -4.59 -7.88
C TYR A 52 10.05 -3.91 -9.08
N GLU A 53 11.26 -4.32 -9.38
CA GLU A 53 12.01 -3.93 -10.57
C GLU A 53 12.25 -5.16 -11.45
N TYR A 54 12.10 -4.99 -12.76
CA TYR A 54 12.40 -6.04 -13.72
C TYR A 54 13.92 -6.19 -13.92
N MET A 55 14.43 -7.38 -13.66
CA MET A 55 15.82 -7.74 -13.92
C MET A 55 15.93 -8.32 -15.32
N TRP A 56 16.68 -7.65 -16.20
CA TRP A 56 16.89 -8.12 -17.58
C TRP A 56 17.65 -9.46 -17.62
N GLN A 57 18.59 -9.68 -16.70
CA GLN A 57 19.41 -10.89 -16.62
C GLN A 57 18.56 -12.13 -16.34
N THR A 58 17.74 -12.07 -15.28
CA THR A 58 16.94 -13.22 -14.84
C THR A 58 15.54 -13.24 -15.46
N LYS A 59 15.18 -12.22 -16.25
CA LYS A 59 13.84 -11.98 -16.81
C LYS A 59 12.71 -11.99 -15.76
N LYS A 60 13.03 -11.75 -14.48
CA LYS A 60 12.10 -11.81 -13.34
C LYS A 60 11.99 -10.46 -12.62
N PHE A 61 10.86 -10.23 -11.96
CA PHE A 61 10.66 -9.07 -11.09
C PHE A 61 11.27 -9.32 -9.71
N LYS A 62 12.26 -8.52 -9.33
CA LYS A 62 12.91 -8.55 -8.01
C LYS A 62 12.28 -7.52 -7.09
N LEU A 63 12.05 -7.88 -5.83
CA LEU A 63 11.64 -6.92 -4.81
C LEU A 63 12.78 -5.96 -4.50
N VAL A 64 12.55 -4.66 -4.69
CA VAL A 64 13.55 -3.60 -4.49
C VAL A 64 13.19 -2.63 -3.37
N GLY A 65 11.94 -2.66 -2.89
CA GLY A 65 11.54 -1.82 -1.78
C GLY A 65 10.28 -2.33 -1.08
N LYS A 66 10.29 -2.24 0.25
CA LYS A 66 9.10 -2.38 1.09
C LYS A 66 8.86 -1.05 1.77
N ILE A 67 7.63 -0.57 1.70
CA ILE A 67 7.26 0.72 2.27
C ILE A 67 6.03 0.52 3.11
N GLU A 68 6.16 0.81 4.39
CA GLU A 68 4.99 0.87 5.24
C GLU A 68 4.17 2.11 4.90
N GLY A 69 2.87 1.91 4.70
CA GLY A 69 1.93 2.99 4.53
C GLY A 69 1.89 3.78 5.83
N LYS A 70 2.03 5.11 5.73
CA LYS A 70 1.84 5.98 6.89
C LYS A 70 0.40 5.80 7.39
N LYS A 71 0.23 5.50 8.68
CA LYS A 71 -1.10 5.43 9.31
C LYS A 71 -1.72 6.84 9.24
N TYR A 72 -2.78 7.00 8.44
CA TYR A 72 -3.45 8.29 8.30
C TYR A 72 -4.36 8.62 9.49
N TYR A 73 -4.81 7.58 10.19
CA TYR A 73 -5.68 7.68 11.36
C TYR A 73 -5.05 6.93 12.54
N LYS A 74 -5.06 7.58 13.70
CA LYS A 74 -4.73 6.97 14.99
C LYS A 74 -6.04 6.86 15.77
N TYR A 75 -6.29 5.71 16.40
CA TYR A 75 -7.37 5.61 17.36
C TYR A 75 -7.00 6.41 18.60
N ASP A 76 -7.75 7.46 18.88
CA ASP A 76 -7.65 8.21 20.12
C ASP A 76 -8.54 7.49 21.16
N SER A 77 -7.92 6.69 22.02
CA SER A 77 -8.62 5.91 23.05
C SER A 77 -9.33 6.81 24.07
N LYS A 78 -8.78 8.00 24.35
CA LYS A 78 -9.40 8.98 25.26
C LYS A 78 -10.68 9.55 24.67
N LYS A 79 -10.68 9.85 23.37
CA LYS A 79 -11.85 10.39 22.65
C LYS A 79 -12.73 9.32 22.01
N LYS A 80 -12.39 8.04 22.19
CA LYS A 80 -13.00 6.86 21.57
C LYS A 80 -13.26 7.01 20.05
N LYS A 81 -12.38 7.73 19.33
CA LYS A 81 -12.56 8.03 17.90
C LYS A 81 -11.27 8.00 17.11
N PHE A 82 -11.37 7.67 15.82
CA PHE A 82 -10.24 7.77 14.91
C PHE A 82 -9.95 9.24 14.56
N THR A 83 -8.73 9.69 14.83
CA THR A 83 -8.26 11.06 14.55
C THR A 83 -7.19 11.06 13.47
N ARG A 84 -7.18 12.08 12.60
CA ARG A 84 -6.21 12.20 11.51
C ARG A 84 -4.82 12.55 12.04
N ASP A 85 -3.81 11.80 11.62
CA ASP A 85 -2.41 12.09 11.95
C ASP A 85 -1.92 13.32 11.16
N ARG A 86 -1.69 14.45 11.86
CA ARG A 86 -1.23 15.73 11.26
C ARG A 86 0.19 15.64 10.67
N LYS A 87 1.02 14.66 11.04
CA LYS A 87 2.37 14.48 10.45
C LYS A 87 2.35 13.80 9.08
N SER A 88 1.22 13.26 8.66
CA SER A 88 1.07 12.69 7.31
C SER A 88 0.84 13.82 6.28
N LYS A 89 1.91 14.32 5.64
CA LYS A 89 1.90 15.29 4.51
C LYS A 89 1.22 14.75 3.23
N VAL A 90 0.16 13.95 3.36
CA VAL A 90 -0.65 13.46 2.25
C VAL A 90 -1.99 14.16 2.35
N VAL A 91 -2.25 15.10 1.44
CA VAL A 91 -3.49 15.85 1.36
C VAL A 91 -4.59 14.89 0.90
N GLN A 92 -5.36 14.36 1.85
CA GLN A 92 -6.56 13.60 1.53
C GLN A 92 -7.68 14.58 1.22
N ASN A 93 -8.09 14.66 -0.04
CA ASN A 93 -9.36 15.29 -0.39
C ASN A 93 -10.47 14.31 0.04
N ALA A 94 -11.30 14.72 1.01
CA ALA A 94 -12.30 13.85 1.63
C ALA A 94 -13.25 13.20 0.60
N LYS A 95 -13.51 13.87 -0.53
CA LYS A 95 -14.35 13.39 -1.64
C LYS A 95 -13.70 12.32 -2.53
N LYS A 96 -12.37 12.16 -2.54
CA LYS A 96 -11.67 11.19 -3.41
C LYS A 96 -11.35 9.89 -2.66
N LYS A 97 -11.87 8.75 -3.16
CA LYS A 97 -11.52 7.38 -2.68
C LYS A 97 -10.04 7.01 -2.91
N THR A 98 -9.31 7.81 -3.66
CA THR A 98 -7.94 7.54 -4.12
C THR A 98 -6.92 8.47 -3.47
N ILE A 99 -5.81 7.91 -2.99
CA ILE A 99 -4.67 8.61 -2.38
C ILE A 99 -3.50 8.61 -3.36
N SER A 100 -2.76 9.73 -3.41
CA SER A 100 -1.46 9.83 -4.08
C SER A 100 -0.31 9.59 -3.08
N VAL A 101 0.54 8.60 -3.33
CA VAL A 101 1.70 8.29 -2.48
C VAL A 101 2.98 8.52 -3.26
N LYS A 102 3.98 9.18 -2.65
CA LYS A 102 5.35 9.27 -3.17
C LYS A 102 6.22 8.28 -2.42
N ILE A 103 6.80 7.36 -3.17
CA ILE A 103 7.75 6.34 -2.72
C ILE A 103 9.14 6.78 -3.14
N THR A 104 10.08 6.81 -2.21
CA THR A 104 11.51 6.93 -2.53
C THR A 104 12.16 5.57 -2.34
N THR A 105 12.82 5.05 -3.38
CA THR A 105 13.63 3.84 -3.27
C THR A 105 15.07 4.20 -2.96
N ASN A 106 15.73 3.33 -2.19
CA ASN A 106 17.17 3.30 -2.08
C ASN A 106 17.64 2.09 -2.91
N ASN A 107 18.77 2.21 -3.62
CA ASN A 107 19.39 1.15 -4.44
C ASN A 107 18.79 0.94 -5.84
N VAL A 108 18.24 1.98 -6.47
CA VAL A 108 17.93 1.93 -7.91
C VAL A 108 18.99 2.74 -8.65
N ASN A 109 19.99 2.05 -9.21
CA ASN A 109 21.04 2.69 -10.00
C ASN A 109 20.61 2.77 -11.48
N PHE A 110 20.04 3.91 -11.86
CA PHE A 110 19.65 4.18 -13.25
C PHE A 110 20.89 4.43 -14.10
N LYS A 111 21.32 3.45 -14.89
CA LYS A 111 22.34 3.60 -15.92
C LYS A 111 21.75 4.35 -17.13
N ARG A 112 22.58 5.14 -17.82
CA ARG A 112 22.20 5.84 -19.06
C ARG A 112 21.85 4.82 -20.14
N TYR A 113 20.89 5.15 -21.00
CA TYR A 113 20.44 4.32 -22.13
C TYR A 113 19.83 2.97 -21.73
N ARG A 114 19.34 2.86 -20.48
CA ARG A 114 18.68 1.65 -19.99
C ARG A 114 17.22 1.89 -19.70
N ARG A 115 16.40 0.90 -20.06
CA ARG A 115 14.96 0.87 -19.79
C ARG A 115 14.72 0.07 -18.51
N TYR A 116 14.07 0.72 -17.55
CA TYR A 116 13.69 0.13 -16.28
C TYR A 116 12.19 -0.10 -16.27
N ARG A 117 11.74 -1.21 -15.69
CA ARG A 117 10.32 -1.55 -15.59
C ARG A 117 9.96 -1.79 -14.14
N PHE A 118 8.96 -1.08 -13.64
CA PHE A 118 8.50 -1.18 -12.27
C PHE A 118 7.08 -1.75 -12.18
N LYS A 119 6.85 -2.55 -11.15
CA LYS A 119 5.52 -2.97 -10.70
C LYS A 119 5.39 -2.75 -9.21
N VAL A 120 4.17 -2.52 -8.74
CA VAL A 120 3.88 -2.32 -7.32
C VAL A 120 2.65 -3.12 -6.92
N ARG A 121 2.62 -3.61 -5.68
CA ARG A 121 1.43 -4.20 -5.06
C ARG A 121 1.23 -3.61 -3.67
N SER A 122 -0.03 -3.48 -3.26
CA SER A 122 -0.41 -3.04 -1.92
C SER A 122 -0.63 -4.26 -1.02
N TYR A 123 -0.53 -4.07 0.29
CA TYR A 123 -0.93 -5.09 1.26
C TYR A 123 -1.68 -4.51 2.44
N VAL A 124 -2.56 -5.31 3.02
CA VAL A 124 -3.20 -5.08 4.32
C VAL A 124 -2.74 -6.16 5.30
N LYS A 125 -2.75 -5.85 6.60
CA LYS A 125 -2.49 -6.82 7.67
C LYS A 125 -3.80 -7.10 8.37
N TYR A 126 -4.19 -8.37 8.43
CA TYR A 126 -5.38 -8.84 9.11
C TYR A 126 -5.03 -10.11 9.90
N ASN A 127 -5.29 -10.12 11.22
CA ASN A 127 -4.96 -11.23 12.12
C ASN A 127 -3.52 -11.75 11.96
N GLY A 128 -2.54 -10.83 11.91
CA GLY A 128 -1.12 -11.16 11.71
C GLY A 128 -0.71 -11.54 10.29
N LYS A 129 -1.66 -11.90 9.40
CA LYS A 129 -1.39 -12.29 8.01
C LYS A 129 -1.37 -11.09 7.07
N GLN A 130 -0.46 -11.11 6.11
CA GLN A 130 -0.39 -10.11 5.03
C GLN A 130 -1.20 -10.57 3.83
N ILE A 131 -2.12 -9.72 3.37
CA ILE A 131 -2.97 -9.99 2.22
C ILE A 131 -2.62 -8.99 1.13
N PHE A 132 -2.17 -9.51 -0.01
CA PHE A 132 -1.65 -8.72 -1.11
C PHE A 132 -2.69 -8.46 -2.20
N SER A 133 -2.59 -7.30 -2.84
CA SER A 133 -3.26 -7.04 -4.11
C SER A 133 -2.61 -7.85 -5.24
N LYS A 134 -3.26 -7.86 -6.41
CA LYS A 134 -2.58 -8.21 -7.66
C LYS A 134 -1.43 -7.22 -7.91
N LEU A 135 -0.44 -7.64 -8.70
CA LEU A 135 0.62 -6.74 -9.17
C LEU A 135 0.05 -5.70 -10.14
N SER A 136 0.55 -4.47 -10.05
CA SER A 136 0.17 -3.39 -10.97
C SER A 136 0.58 -3.69 -12.42
N LYS A 137 -0.03 -2.96 -13.35
CA LYS A 137 0.54 -2.80 -14.70
C LYS A 137 1.98 -2.27 -14.59
N GLN A 138 2.82 -2.68 -15.53
CA GLN A 138 4.22 -2.24 -15.58
C GLN A 138 4.31 -0.77 -15.99
N LYS A 139 5.21 -0.02 -15.38
CA LYS A 139 5.59 1.32 -15.81
C LYS A 139 7.04 1.30 -16.28
N ILE A 140 7.29 1.78 -17.48
CA ILE A 140 8.62 1.86 -18.09
C ILE A 140 9.20 3.24 -17.83
N VAL A 141 10.50 3.27 -17.53
CA VAL A 141 11.30 4.48 -17.33
C VAL A 141 12.55 4.34 -18.17
N THR A 142 12.86 5.39 -18.91
CA THR A 142 14.09 5.49 -19.69
C THR A 142 14.94 6.62 -19.11
N ARG A 143 16.25 6.43 -19.08
CA ARG A 143 17.22 7.47 -18.73
C ARG A 143 18.15 7.72 -19.91
#